data_AF-A0A496SJ95-F1
#
_entry.id   AF-A0A496SJ95-F1
#
_cell.length_a   1.000
_cell.length_b   1.000
_cell.length_c   1.000
_cell.angle_alpha   90.00
_cell.angle_beta   90.00
_cell.angle_gamma   90.00
#
_symmetry.space_group_name_H-M   'P 1'
#
loop_
_entity.id
_entity.type
_entity.pdbx_description
1 polymer ?
#
loop_
_entity_poly.entity_id
_entity_poly.type
_entity_poly.pdbx_seq_one_letter_code
_entity_poly.pdbx_strand_id
1 'polypeptide(L)'
;MAPPLNAVQRYKIREVLSASPPKLVLHIYDHIIQQCLRKDAPKASKAIALLIDSLNFEYTEISSGFFRLYEYAMRMVWEGKFDIVLRIFRELRDAWQEALSKSQVSKATA
;
A
#
# COMPACT_ATOMS: atom_id res chain seq x y z
N MET A 1 4.53 -30.53 27.73
CA MET A 1 4.81 -30.25 26.30
C MET A 1 4.28 -28.86 25.99
N ALA A 2 5.11 -27.81 26.09
CA ALA A 2 4.66 -26.45 25.80
C ALA A 2 4.45 -26.28 24.28
N PRO A 3 3.36 -25.63 23.83
CA PRO A 3 3.16 -25.39 22.40
C PRO A 3 4.28 -24.49 21.86
N PRO A 4 4.78 -24.74 20.63
CA PRO A 4 5.88 -23.96 20.08
C PRO A 4 5.44 -22.49 19.90
N LEU A 5 6.31 -21.57 20.33
CA LEU A 5 6.15 -20.10 20.33
C LEU A 5 5.55 -19.52 19.02
N ASN A 6 5.69 -20.23 17.89
CA ASN A 6 5.13 -19.90 16.59
C ASN A 6 3.60 -19.93 16.48
N ALA A 7 2.87 -20.64 17.34
CA ALA A 7 1.40 -20.70 17.25
C ALA A 7 0.75 -19.38 17.69
N VAL A 8 1.31 -18.74 18.72
CA VAL A 8 0.82 -17.47 19.27
C VAL A 8 1.08 -16.29 18.31
N GLN A 9 2.23 -16.26 17.63
CA GLN A 9 2.50 -15.27 16.57
C GLN A 9 1.60 -15.46 15.34
N ARG A 10 1.37 -16.72 14.90
CA ARG A 10 0.43 -17.01 13.81
C ARG A 10 -1.02 -16.63 14.14
N TYR A 11 -1.41 -16.70 15.40
CA TYR A 11 -2.74 -16.28 15.86
C TYR A 11 -2.86 -14.75 15.92
N LYS A 12 -1.83 -14.04 16.42
CA LYS A 12 -1.81 -12.57 16.45
C LYS A 12 -1.87 -11.92 15.07
N ILE A 13 -1.21 -12.51 14.07
CA ILE A 13 -1.32 -12.10 12.66
C ILE A 13 -2.76 -12.24 12.14
N ARG A 14 -3.54 -13.19 12.70
CA ARG A 14 -4.89 -13.52 12.23
C ARG A 14 -5.97 -12.56 12.73
N GLU A 15 -5.79 -11.92 13.89
CA GLU A 15 -6.78 -11.02 14.52
C GLU A 15 -6.63 -9.53 14.12
N VAL A 16 -5.45 -9.08 13.70
CA VAL A 16 -5.24 -7.70 13.20
C VAL A 16 -5.91 -7.48 11.82
N LEU A 17 -6.36 -8.55 11.17
CA LEU A 17 -6.92 -8.62 9.80
C LEU A 17 -8.41 -8.24 9.65
N SER A 18 -9.06 -7.62 10.65
CA SER A 18 -10.48 -7.25 10.52
C SER A 18 -10.75 -6.14 9.48
N ALA A 19 -9.72 -5.36 9.12
CA ALA A 19 -9.54 -4.85 7.76
C ALA A 19 -8.14 -5.28 7.29
N SER A 20 -8.06 -6.28 6.41
CA SER A 20 -6.77 -6.82 5.94
C SER A 20 -5.85 -5.66 5.47
N PRO A 21 -4.62 -5.49 6.02
CA PRO A 21 -3.70 -4.40 5.69
C PRO A 21 -3.57 -4.04 4.20
N PRO A 22 -3.66 -4.98 3.25
CA PRO A 22 -3.66 -4.66 1.83
C PRO A 22 -4.88 -3.86 1.34
N LYS A 23 -6.05 -4.01 1.98
CA LYS A 23 -7.22 -3.16 1.68
C LYS A 23 -6.98 -1.72 2.12
N LEU A 24 -6.28 -1.50 3.22
CA LEU A 24 -5.90 -0.16 3.67
C LEU A 24 -4.97 0.53 2.66
N VAL A 25 -4.01 -0.21 2.09
CA VAL A 25 -3.14 0.30 1.02
C VAL A 25 -3.96 0.74 -0.20
N LEU A 26 -4.93 -0.09 -0.65
CA LEU A 26 -5.84 0.29 -1.75
C LEU A 26 -6.65 1.56 -1.43
N HIS A 27 -7.14 1.71 -0.20
CA HIS A 27 -7.85 2.92 0.22
C HIS A 27 -6.95 4.16 0.20
N ILE A 28 -5.68 4.03 0.59
CA ILE A 28 -4.73 5.14 0.52
C ILE A 28 -4.43 5.52 -0.93
N TYR A 29 -4.26 4.53 -1.83
CA TYR A 29 -4.11 4.80 -3.27
C TYR A 29 -5.34 5.52 -3.84
N ASP A 30 -6.54 5.05 -3.53
CA ASP A 30 -7.79 5.70 -3.95
C ASP A 30 -7.88 7.13 -3.44
N HIS A 31 -7.46 7.36 -2.19
CA HIS A 31 -7.42 8.71 -1.62
C HIS A 31 -6.43 9.62 -2.37
N ILE A 32 -5.22 9.13 -2.66
CA ILE A 32 -4.22 9.89 -3.43
C ILE A 32 -4.75 10.25 -4.81
N ILE A 33 -5.34 9.29 -5.52
CA ILE A 33 -5.97 9.51 -6.84
C ILE A 33 -7.03 10.62 -6.74
N GLN A 34 -7.92 10.54 -5.74
CA GLN A 34 -8.96 11.56 -5.54
C GLN A 34 -8.38 12.96 -5.27
N GLN A 35 -7.33 13.07 -4.44
CA GLN A 35 -6.70 14.37 -4.17
C GLN A 35 -5.96 14.91 -5.38
N CYS A 36 -5.29 14.06 -6.17
CA CYS A 36 -4.66 14.47 -7.43
C CYS A 36 -5.67 14.94 -8.47
N LEU A 37 -6.84 14.29 -8.59
CA LEU A 37 -7.94 14.77 -9.44
C LEU A 37 -8.45 16.15 -9.01
N ARG A 38 -8.45 16.43 -7.70
CA ARG A 38 -8.79 17.74 -7.11
C ARG A 38 -7.64 18.74 -7.13
N LYS A 39 -6.45 18.34 -7.58
CA LYS A 39 -5.19 19.11 -7.52
C LYS A 39 -4.85 19.59 -6.10
N ASP A 40 -5.25 18.84 -5.08
CA ASP A 40 -4.98 19.13 -3.67
C ASP A 40 -3.63 18.53 -3.25
N ALA A 41 -2.54 19.26 -3.57
CA ALA A 41 -1.18 18.81 -3.30
C ALA A 41 -0.92 18.52 -1.80
N PRO A 42 -1.31 19.36 -0.84
CA PRO A 42 -1.09 19.07 0.59
C PRO A 42 -1.72 17.75 1.03
N LYS A 43 -2.97 17.47 0.63
CA LYS A 43 -3.63 16.21 1.03
C LYS A 43 -3.06 14.99 0.29
N ALA A 44 -2.72 15.13 -1.00
CA ALA A 44 -2.06 14.06 -1.75
C ALA A 44 -0.71 13.70 -1.12
N SER A 45 0.14 14.69 -0.82
CA SER A 45 1.44 14.49 -0.18
C SER A 45 1.33 13.87 1.21
N LYS A 46 0.34 14.27 2.02
CA LYS A 46 0.09 13.65 3.34
C LYS A 46 -0.23 12.15 3.23
N ALA A 47 -1.01 11.77 2.22
CA ALA A 47 -1.36 10.37 1.99
C ALA A 47 -0.17 9.56 1.44
N ILE A 48 0.68 10.16 0.61
CA ILE A 48 1.92 9.52 0.14
C ILE A 48 2.91 9.33 1.31
N ALA A 49 3.04 10.31 2.20
CA ALA A 49 3.87 10.17 3.40
C ALA A 49 3.42 9.00 4.29
N LEU A 50 2.10 8.81 4.46
CA LEU A 50 1.56 7.67 5.20
C LEU A 50 1.98 6.32 4.59
N LEU A 51 2.05 6.21 3.26
CA LEU A 51 2.55 4.99 2.61
C LEU A 51 4.03 4.76 2.90
N ILE A 52 4.84 5.80 2.81
CA ILE A 52 6.27 5.75 3.11
C ILE A 52 6.49 5.30 4.56
N ASP A 53 5.78 5.90 5.51
CA ASP A 53 5.85 5.57 6.93
C ASP A 53 5.40 4.14 7.23
N SER A 54 4.55 3.56 6.36
CA SER A 54 4.06 2.19 6.49
C SER A 54 4.98 1.11 5.91
N LEU A 55 6.05 1.49 5.21
CA LEU A 55 6.97 0.53 4.58
C LEU A 55 7.70 -0.30 5.63
N ASN A 56 7.68 -1.63 5.46
CA ASN A 56 8.47 -2.52 6.28
C ASN A 56 9.88 -2.71 5.69
N PHE A 57 10.88 -2.06 6.28
CA PHE A 57 12.26 -2.12 5.83
C PHE A 57 13.00 -3.40 6.23
N GLU A 58 12.38 -4.33 6.95
CA GLU A 58 12.92 -5.70 7.10
C GLU A 58 12.99 -6.42 5.73
N TYR A 59 12.16 -6.02 4.76
CA TYR A 59 12.20 -6.44 3.37
C TYR A 59 12.85 -5.36 2.50
N THR A 60 14.16 -5.18 2.68
CA THR A 60 14.94 -4.06 2.14
C THR A 60 14.82 -3.86 0.63
N GLU A 61 14.88 -4.90 -0.19
CA GLU A 61 14.89 -4.76 -1.65
C GLU A 61 13.57 -4.17 -2.19
N ILE A 62 12.45 -4.74 -1.76
CA ILE A 62 11.11 -4.33 -2.19
C ILE A 62 10.75 -2.96 -1.62
N SER A 63 10.99 -2.76 -0.31
CA SER A 63 10.68 -1.49 0.37
C SER A 63 11.50 -0.33 -0.16
N SER A 64 12.76 -0.55 -0.55
CA SER A 64 13.58 0.48 -1.19
C SER A 64 13.05 0.91 -2.56
N GLY A 65 12.49 -0.02 -3.33
CA GLY A 65 11.84 0.29 -4.61
C GLY A 65 10.60 1.16 -4.43
N PHE A 66 9.71 0.77 -3.50
CA PHE A 66 8.51 1.55 -3.18
C PHE A 66 8.83 2.92 -2.60
N PHE A 67 9.81 3.00 -1.71
CA PHE A 67 10.26 4.26 -1.13
C PHE A 67 10.63 5.27 -2.21
N ARG A 68 11.51 4.89 -3.15
CA ARG A 68 11.92 5.77 -4.27
C ARG A 68 10.75 6.18 -5.16
N LEU A 69 9.82 5.26 -5.46
CA LEU A 69 8.65 5.56 -6.28
C LEU A 69 7.70 6.54 -5.58
N TYR A 70 7.48 6.37 -4.28
CA TYR A 70 6.63 7.26 -3.50
C TYR A 70 7.25 8.64 -3.29
N GLU A 71 8.56 8.72 -3.02
CA GLU A 71 9.28 10.01 -3.00
C GLU A 71 9.19 10.72 -4.36
N TYR A 72 9.38 9.99 -5.45
CA TYR A 72 9.21 10.53 -6.79
C TYR A 72 7.80 11.10 -7.01
N ALA A 73 6.77 10.33 -6.64
CA ALA A 73 5.39 10.77 -6.78
C ALA A 73 5.09 12.01 -5.91
N MET A 74 5.58 12.05 -4.68
CA MET A 74 5.45 13.22 -3.79
C MET A 74 6.09 14.47 -4.39
N ARG A 75 7.28 14.34 -5.01
CA ARG A 75 7.89 15.45 -5.75
C ARG A 75 7.01 15.89 -6.92
N MET A 76 6.48 14.96 -7.71
CA MET A 76 5.59 15.30 -8.84
C MET A 76 4.31 16.01 -8.38
N VAL A 77 3.76 15.64 -7.22
CA VAL A 77 2.62 16.36 -6.60
C VAL A 77 2.99 17.82 -6.33
N TRP A 78 4.15 18.08 -5.72
CA TRP A 78 4.60 19.45 -5.42
C TRP A 78 4.97 20.26 -6.67
N GLU A 79 5.40 19.60 -7.74
CA GLU A 79 5.61 20.21 -9.05
C GLU A 79 4.30 20.42 -9.85
N GLY A 80 3.14 20.04 -9.30
CA GLY A 80 1.83 20.17 -9.96
C GLY A 80 1.60 19.19 -11.11
N LYS A 81 2.47 18.19 -11.27
CA LYS A 81 2.43 17.14 -12.31
C LYS A 81 1.48 16.00 -11.90
N PHE A 82 0.22 16.35 -11.64
CA PHE A 82 -0.78 15.42 -11.09
C PHE A 82 -1.12 14.27 -12.04
N ASP A 83 -1.00 14.45 -13.34
CA ASP A 83 -1.23 13.44 -14.37
C ASP A 83 -0.25 12.25 -14.23
N ILE A 84 1.03 12.53 -13.97
CA ILE A 84 2.06 11.52 -13.73
C ILE A 84 1.72 10.72 -12.47
N VAL A 85 1.32 11.41 -11.40
CA VAL A 85 0.95 10.80 -10.11
C VAL A 85 -0.28 9.91 -10.27
N LEU A 86 -1.30 10.38 -11.00
CA LEU A 86 -2.51 9.61 -11.29
C LEU A 86 -2.19 8.31 -12.02
N ARG A 87 -1.31 8.36 -13.01
CA ARG A 87 -0.88 7.17 -13.75
C ARG A 87 -0.21 6.16 -12.82
N ILE A 88 0.77 6.59 -12.03
CA ILE A 88 1.50 5.73 -11.08
C ILE A 88 0.52 5.04 -10.12
N PHE A 89 -0.34 5.80 -9.45
CA PHE A 89 -1.20 5.23 -8.41
C PHE A 89 -2.35 4.39 -8.96
N ARG A 90 -2.81 4.64 -10.19
CA ARG A 90 -3.77 3.74 -10.88
C ARG A 90 -3.14 2.40 -11.22
N GLU A 91 -1.97 2.42 -11.87
CA GLU A 91 -1.26 1.19 -12.23
C GLU A 91 -0.91 0.36 -10.97
N LEU A 92 -0.43 1.01 -9.91
CA LEU A 92 -0.17 0.34 -8.63
C LEU A 92 -1.45 -0.25 -8.02
N ARG A 93 -2.54 0.52 -7.96
CA ARG A 93 -3.81 0.05 -7.42
C ARG A 93 -4.32 -1.19 -8.15
N ASP A 94 -4.28 -1.17 -9.48
CA ASP A 94 -4.75 -2.28 -10.30
C ASP A 94 -3.89 -3.54 -10.07
N ALA A 95 -2.56 -3.38 -10.03
CA ALA A 95 -1.64 -4.48 -9.74
C ALA A 95 -1.87 -5.09 -8.33
N TRP A 96 -2.08 -4.25 -7.32
CA TRP A 96 -2.38 -4.69 -5.96
C TRP A 96 -3.76 -5.38 -5.88
N GLN A 97 -4.77 -4.86 -6.57
CA GLN A 97 -6.09 -5.48 -6.63
C GLN A 97 -6.06 -6.85 -7.31
N GLU A 98 -5.28 -6.99 -8.39
CA GLU A 98 -5.07 -8.27 -9.06
C GLU A 98 -4.34 -9.28 -8.16
N ALA A 99 -3.25 -8.86 -7.52
CA ALA A 99 -2.49 -9.71 -6.59
C ALA A 99 -3.35 -10.21 -5.42
N LEU A 100 -4.19 -9.34 -4.86
CA LEU A 100 -5.12 -9.71 -3.79
C LEU A 100 -6.20 -10.67 -4.27
N SER A 101 -6.75 -10.44 -5.45
CA SER A 101 -7.77 -11.32 -6.05
C SER A 101 -7.20 -12.73 -6.27
N LYS A 102 -6.00 -12.82 -6.85
CA LYS A 102 -5.28 -14.09 -7.04
C LYS A 102 -4.99 -14.79 -5.71
N SER A 103 -4.60 -14.05 -4.67
CA SER A 103 -4.35 -14.60 -3.33
C SER A 103 -5.60 -15.14 -2.62
N GLN A 104 -6.78 -14.57 -2.87
CA GLN A 104 -8.04 -15.10 -2.32
C GLN A 104 -8.49 -16.38 -3.06
N VAL A 105 -8.28 -16.46 -4.37
CA VAL A 105 -8.61 -17.66 -5.18
C VAL A 105 -7.84 -18.88 -4.69
N SER A 106 -6.58 -18.73 -4.27
CA SER A 106 -5.75 -19.84 -3.75
C SER A 106 -6.21 -20.40 -2.40
N LYS A 107 -6.98 -19.63 -1.61
CA LYS A 107 -7.54 -20.06 -0.32
C LYS A 107 -8.89 -20.77 -0.45
N ALA A 108 -9.58 -20.62 -1.58
CA ALA A 108 -10.90 -21.22 -1.81
C ALA A 108 -10.84 -22.59 -2.49
N THR A 109 -9.68 -22.97 -3.03
CA THR A 109 -9.42 -24.26 -3.69
C THR A 109 -8.50 -25.20 -2.89
N ALA A 110 -8.23 -24.89 -1.62
CA ALA A 110 -7.40 -25.68 -0.71
C ALA A 110 -8.16 -26.04 0.59
#